data_AF-A0A0G1H6F6-F1
#
_entry.id   AF-A0A0G1H6F6-F1
#
_cell.length_a   1.000
_cell.length_b   1.000
_cell.length_c   1.000
_cell.angle_alpha   90.00
_cell.angle_beta   90.00
_cell.angle_gamma   90.00
#
_symmetry.space_group_name_H-M   'P 1'
#
loop_
_entity.id
_entity.type
_entity.pdbx_description
1 polymer ?
#
loop_
_entity_poly.entity_id
_entity_poly.type
_entity_poly.pdbx_seq_one_letter_code
_entity_poly.pdbx_strand_id
1 'polypeptide(L)'
;MIKQGAKSVERQINDTLYAICLAVTYAAIGMSLVRFFSRGEYVSDEINLFYFGVLGLYSLHKEAMHWLMEKEELVNRRKGEYFVFLWLIMTFVLYVVNFATNGHFMESSHGEELHILKEITFTALEVGAIFVASRFLKILRMYITERAQPVAVAEKRKRTKSAENKEV
;
A
#
# COMPACT_ATOMS: atom_id res chain seq x y z
N MET A 1 29.89 11.00 12.28
CA MET A 1 29.82 11.06 10.80
C MET A 1 29.19 9.82 10.14
N ILE A 2 29.28 8.60 10.70
CA ILE A 2 28.72 7.37 10.07
C ILE A 2 27.17 7.39 9.91
N LYS A 3 26.44 8.09 10.80
CA LYS A 3 24.97 8.18 10.75
C LYS A 3 24.39 8.91 9.53
N GLN A 4 25.16 9.75 8.83
CA GLN A 4 24.65 10.47 7.65
C GLN A 4 24.65 9.62 6.38
N GLY A 5 25.62 8.70 6.22
CA GLY A 5 25.70 7.80 5.07
C GLY A 5 24.53 6.79 5.02
N ALA A 6 24.21 6.18 6.17
CA ALA A 6 23.12 5.20 6.26
C ALA A 6 21.75 5.83 5.92
N LYS A 7 21.47 7.04 6.42
CA LYS A 7 20.23 7.77 6.09
C LYS A 7 20.10 8.09 4.60
N SER A 8 21.21 8.38 3.91
CA SER A 8 21.20 8.68 2.47
C SER A 8 20.91 7.43 1.63
N VAL A 9 21.53 6.30 1.99
CA VAL A 9 21.34 5.02 1.30
C VAL A 9 19.90 4.54 1.45
N GLU A 10 19.34 4.61 2.67
CA GLU A 10 17.94 4.24 2.92
C GLU A 10 16.94 5.09 2.13
N ARG A 11 17.20 6.40 2.03
CA ARG A 11 16.36 7.30 1.24
C ARG A 11 16.42 6.95 -0.25
N GLN A 12 17.60 6.63 -0.76
CA GLN A 12 17.80 6.22 -2.15
C GLN A 12 17.13 4.88 -2.46
N ILE A 13 17.17 3.93 -1.52
CA ILE A 13 16.44 2.66 -1.61
C ILE A 13 14.94 2.94 -1.70
N ASN A 14 14.38 3.75 -0.79
CA ASN A 14 12.96 4.09 -0.80
C ASN A 14 12.51 4.80 -2.09
N ASP A 15 13.30 5.74 -2.61
CA ASP A 15 13.00 6.41 -3.87
C ASP A 15 13.08 5.44 -5.07
N THR A 16 14.02 4.50 -5.06
CA THR A 16 14.12 3.45 -6.10
C THR A 16 12.93 2.50 -6.05
N LEU A 17 12.57 2.01 -4.86
CA LEU A 17 11.39 1.17 -4.67
C LEU A 17 10.10 1.89 -5.07
N TYR A 18 9.97 3.17 -4.73
CA TYR A 18 8.84 3.97 -5.17
C TYR A 18 8.78 4.08 -6.70
N ALA A 19 9.92 4.32 -7.36
CA ALA A 19 9.99 4.38 -8.82
C ALA A 19 9.65 3.04 -9.48
N ILE A 20 10.10 1.92 -8.92
CA ILE A 20 9.75 0.57 -9.38
C ILE A 20 8.24 0.35 -9.22
N CYS A 21 7.66 0.65 -8.05
CA CYS A 21 6.21 0.54 -7.86
C CYS A 21 5.43 1.39 -8.86
N LEU A 22 5.87 2.63 -9.08
CA LEU A 22 5.26 3.54 -10.05
C LEU A 22 5.30 2.96 -11.46
N ALA A 23 6.45 2.44 -11.90
CA ALA A 23 6.59 1.81 -13.20
C ALA A 23 5.67 0.58 -13.35
N VAL A 24 5.62 -0.31 -12.35
CA VAL A 24 4.75 -1.49 -12.38
C VAL A 24 3.27 -1.10 -12.33
N THR A 25 2.88 -0.08 -11.55
CA THR A 25 1.51 0.45 -11.57
C THR A 25 1.12 0.94 -12.95
N TYR A 26 1.98 1.71 -13.62
CA TYR A 26 1.69 2.18 -14.98
C TYR A 26 1.58 1.03 -15.98
N ALA A 27 2.45 0.03 -15.88
CA ALA A 27 2.37 -1.17 -16.72
C ALA A 27 1.06 -1.93 -16.49
N ALA A 28 0.68 -2.16 -15.22
CA ALA A 28 -0.57 -2.83 -14.86
C ALA A 28 -1.79 -2.08 -15.40
N ILE A 29 -1.83 -0.77 -15.22
CA ILE A 29 -2.91 0.07 -15.74
C ILE A 29 -2.96 0.04 -17.26
N GLY A 30 -1.81 0.15 -17.94
CA GLY A 30 -1.74 0.04 -19.40
C GLY A 30 -2.34 -1.26 -19.89
N MET A 31 -2.05 -2.37 -19.23
CA MET A 31 -2.63 -3.68 -19.58
C MET A 31 -4.11 -3.78 -19.26
N SER A 32 -4.57 -3.22 -18.14
CA SER A 32 -6.01 -3.14 -17.83
C SER A 32 -6.77 -2.32 -18.88
N LEU A 33 -6.19 -1.21 -19.36
CA LEU A 33 -6.75 -0.39 -20.43
C LEU A 33 -6.79 -1.16 -21.75
N VAL A 34 -5.69 -1.81 -22.13
CA VAL A 34 -5.64 -2.64 -23.35
C VAL A 34 -6.70 -3.74 -23.28
N ARG A 35 -6.81 -4.45 -22.15
CA ARG A 35 -7.82 -5.49 -21.93
C ARG A 35 -9.25 -4.96 -22.02
N PHE A 36 -9.51 -3.77 -21.48
CA PHE A 36 -10.80 -3.11 -21.57
C PHE A 36 -11.15 -2.75 -23.02
N PHE A 37 -10.25 -2.08 -23.74
CA PHE A 37 -10.49 -1.67 -25.12
C PHE A 37 -10.48 -2.84 -26.11
N SER A 38 -9.79 -3.93 -25.80
CA SER A 38 -9.80 -5.17 -26.58
C SER A 38 -10.99 -6.08 -26.26
N ARG A 39 -11.96 -5.61 -25.45
CA ARG A 39 -13.13 -6.40 -25.02
C ARG A 39 -12.76 -7.77 -24.45
N GLY A 40 -11.67 -7.85 -23.69
CA GLY A 40 -11.31 -9.06 -22.94
C GLY A 40 -10.53 -10.11 -23.74
N GLU A 41 -10.20 -9.85 -25.01
CA GLU A 41 -9.35 -10.76 -25.81
C GLU A 41 -7.91 -10.89 -25.27
N TYR A 42 -7.49 -9.98 -24.38
CA TYR A 42 -6.17 -10.00 -23.76
C TYR A 42 -6.23 -10.54 -22.32
N VAL A 43 -5.80 -11.79 -22.14
CA VAL A 43 -5.78 -12.48 -20.84
C VAL A 43 -4.34 -12.54 -20.32
N SER A 44 -4.01 -11.69 -19.37
CA SER A 44 -2.80 -11.89 -18.56
C SER A 44 -3.07 -11.48 -17.12
N ASP A 45 -3.44 -12.47 -16.30
CA ASP A 45 -3.67 -12.29 -14.86
C ASP A 45 -2.36 -12.37 -14.05
N GLU A 46 -1.27 -12.88 -14.66
CA GLU A 46 0.03 -13.05 -13.99
C GLU A 46 0.64 -11.72 -13.52
N ILE A 47 0.33 -10.64 -14.24
CA ILE A 47 0.87 -9.31 -13.95
C ILE A 47 0.19 -8.66 -12.76
N ASN A 48 -1.07 -9.01 -12.49
CA ASN A 48 -1.77 -8.55 -11.28
C ASN A 48 -1.13 -9.14 -10.03
N LEU A 49 -0.79 -10.44 -10.04
CA LEU A 49 -0.12 -11.09 -8.92
C LEU A 49 1.27 -10.47 -8.65
N PHE A 50 2.05 -10.26 -9.71
CA PHE A 50 3.35 -9.59 -9.60
C PHE A 50 3.20 -8.16 -9.05
N TYR A 51 2.22 -7.41 -9.56
CA TYR A 51 1.91 -6.06 -9.12
C TYR A 51 1.56 -6.01 -7.62
N PHE A 52 0.67 -6.89 -7.14
CA PHE A 52 0.33 -6.96 -5.71
C PHE A 52 1.53 -7.35 -4.84
N GLY A 53 2.38 -8.26 -5.31
CA GLY A 53 3.61 -8.62 -4.60
C GLY A 53 4.55 -7.43 -4.43
N VAL A 54 4.80 -6.68 -5.50
CA VAL A 54 5.64 -5.48 -5.49
C VAL A 54 5.03 -4.38 -4.61
N LEU A 55 3.72 -4.15 -4.72
CA LEU A 55 3.02 -3.15 -3.93
C LEU A 55 3.01 -3.49 -2.43
N GLY A 56 2.81 -4.78 -2.10
CA GLY A 56 2.88 -5.30 -0.75
C GLY A 56 4.29 -5.15 -0.16
N LEU A 57 5.33 -5.49 -0.92
CA LEU A 57 6.72 -5.31 -0.50
C LEU A 57 7.05 -3.85 -0.23
N TYR A 58 6.59 -2.93 -1.09
CA TYR A 58 6.75 -1.50 -0.88
C TYR A 58 6.00 -1.01 0.36
N SER A 59 4.75 -1.45 0.57
CA SER A 59 3.97 -1.08 1.74
C SER A 59 4.65 -1.56 3.04
N LEU A 60 5.16 -2.79 3.06
CA LEU A 60 5.91 -3.34 4.19
C LEU A 60 7.22 -2.60 4.42
N HIS A 61 7.99 -2.34 3.37
CA HIS A 61 9.25 -1.60 3.48
C HIS A 61 9.01 -0.19 4.03
N LYS A 62 7.99 0.52 3.51
CA LYS A 62 7.63 1.86 3.98
C LYS A 62 7.24 1.84 5.46
N GLU A 63 6.48 0.84 5.88
CA GLU A 63 6.09 0.69 7.28
C GLU A 63 7.31 0.33 8.16
N ALA A 64 8.22 -0.53 7.71
CA ALA A 64 9.47 -0.84 8.41
C ALA A 64 10.37 0.40 8.56
N MET A 65 10.46 1.25 7.53
CA MET A 65 11.16 2.54 7.61
C MET A 65 10.50 3.49 8.60
N HIS A 66 9.17 3.52 8.64
CA HIS A 66 8.44 4.28 9.63
C HIS A 66 8.72 3.80 11.06
N TRP A 67 9.06 2.53 11.24
CA TRP A 67 9.42 1.96 12.54
C TRP A 67 10.84 2.30 12.98
N LEU A 68 11.77 2.48 12.04
CA LEU A 68 13.19 2.77 12.30
C LEU A 68 13.50 4.27 12.42
N MET A 69 12.74 5.14 11.76
CA MET A 69 12.95 6.58 11.78
C MET A 69 11.88 7.32 12.59
N GLU A 70 12.25 7.71 13.82
CA GLU A 70 11.43 8.61 14.64
C GLU A 70 11.41 10.03 14.04
N LYS A 71 10.19 10.48 13.68
CA LYS A 71 9.72 11.87 13.57
C LYS A 71 10.03 12.72 12.32
N GLU A 72 11.03 12.44 11.49
CA GLU A 72 11.39 13.39 10.40
C GLU A 72 10.65 13.24 9.06
N GLU A 73 10.00 12.11 8.75
CA GLU A 73 9.47 11.85 7.40
C GLU A 73 7.97 12.22 7.20
N LEU A 74 7.52 13.36 7.74
CA LEU A 74 6.15 13.84 7.50
C LEU A 74 5.86 14.13 6.02
N VAL A 75 6.88 14.46 5.22
CA VAL A 75 6.75 14.84 3.81
C VAL A 75 6.47 13.63 2.90
N ASN A 76 6.90 12.43 3.27
CA ASN A 76 6.79 11.24 2.42
C ASN A 76 5.52 10.39 2.69
N ARG A 77 4.67 10.82 3.64
CA ARG A 77 3.51 10.03 4.08
C ARG A 77 2.47 9.78 2.98
N ARG A 78 2.26 10.71 2.05
CA ARG A 78 1.17 10.64 1.06
C ARG A 78 1.51 9.95 -0.26
N LYS A 79 2.79 9.62 -0.53
CA LYS A 79 3.20 8.98 -1.82
C LYS A 79 2.43 7.69 -2.15
N GLY A 80 2.00 6.97 -1.11
CA GLY A 80 1.22 5.74 -1.26
C GLY A 80 -0.24 5.95 -1.67
N GLU A 81 -0.85 7.05 -1.24
CA GLU A 81 -2.26 7.36 -1.54
C GLU A 81 -2.46 7.63 -3.04
N TYR A 82 -1.42 8.13 -3.73
CA TYR A 82 -1.46 8.33 -5.17
C TYR A 82 -1.79 7.05 -5.94
N PHE A 83 -1.27 5.89 -5.53
CA PHE A 83 -1.58 4.63 -6.22
C PHE A 83 -3.08 4.31 -6.15
N VAL A 84 -3.69 4.48 -4.98
CA VAL A 84 -5.12 4.27 -4.78
C VAL A 84 -5.93 5.26 -5.61
N PHE A 85 -5.56 6.54 -5.59
CA PHE A 85 -6.24 7.57 -6.40
C PHE A 85 -6.12 7.30 -7.89
N LEU A 86 -4.96 6.85 -8.36
CA LEU A 86 -4.72 6.57 -9.77
C LEU A 86 -5.61 5.41 -10.25
N TRP A 87 -5.75 4.35 -9.45
CA TRP A 87 -6.69 3.27 -9.71
C TRP A 87 -8.15 3.73 -9.65
N LEU A 88 -8.56 4.49 -8.63
CA LEU A 88 -9.93 4.98 -8.51
C LEU A 88 -10.33 5.90 -9.67
N ILE A 89 -9.48 6.85 -10.05
CA ILE A 89 -9.72 7.75 -11.18
C ILE A 89 -9.82 6.94 -12.47
N MET A 90 -8.91 5.99 -12.68
CA MET A 90 -8.93 5.14 -13.87
C MET A 90 -10.21 4.31 -13.94
N THR A 91 -10.59 3.60 -12.87
CA THR A 91 -11.83 2.83 -12.82
C THR A 91 -13.04 3.72 -13.08
N PHE A 92 -13.10 4.91 -12.46
CA PHE A 92 -14.18 5.87 -12.69
C PHE A 92 -14.28 6.29 -14.16
N VAL A 93 -13.14 6.62 -14.79
CA VAL A 93 -13.10 6.97 -16.22
C VAL A 93 -13.61 5.82 -17.08
N LEU A 94 -13.23 4.57 -16.79
CA LEU A 94 -13.72 3.41 -17.53
C LEU A 94 -15.24 3.21 -17.40
N TYR A 95 -15.79 3.44 -16.21
CA TYR A 95 -17.25 3.43 -16.02
C TYR A 95 -17.94 4.51 -16.85
N VAL A 96 -17.39 5.73 -16.87
CA VAL A 96 -17.94 6.84 -17.68
C VAL A 96 -17.87 6.51 -19.17
N VAL A 97 -16.75 5.96 -19.65
CA VAL A 97 -16.60 5.53 -21.05
C VAL A 97 -17.62 4.46 -21.39
N ASN A 98 -17.74 3.41 -20.56
CA ASN A 98 -18.70 2.34 -20.79
C ASN A 98 -20.15 2.86 -20.84
N PHE A 99 -20.51 3.78 -19.92
CA PHE A 99 -21.81 4.43 -19.89
C PHE A 99 -22.05 5.26 -21.15
N ALA A 100 -21.07 6.07 -21.58
CA ALA A 100 -21.17 6.90 -22.78
C ALA A 100 -21.30 6.05 -24.06
N THR A 101 -20.77 4.82 -24.05
CA THR A 101 -20.90 3.87 -25.17
C THR A 101 -22.10 2.92 -25.05
N ASN A 102 -23.07 3.20 -24.17
CA ASN A 102 -24.25 2.36 -23.96
C ASN A 102 -23.92 0.89 -23.62
N GLY A 103 -22.88 0.64 -22.84
CA GLY A 103 -22.49 -0.72 -22.44
C GLY A 103 -21.73 -1.52 -23.50
N HIS A 104 -21.27 -0.89 -24.57
CA HIS A 104 -20.55 -1.56 -25.67
C HIS A 104 -19.34 -2.42 -25.24
N PHE A 105 -18.69 -2.09 -24.13
CA PHE A 105 -17.53 -2.83 -23.60
C PHE A 105 -17.90 -3.92 -22.58
N MET A 106 -19.20 -4.08 -22.28
CA MET A 106 -19.72 -5.15 -21.42
C MET A 106 -20.13 -6.40 -22.20
N GLU A 107 -20.18 -6.35 -23.53
CA GLU A 107 -20.51 -7.50 -24.37
C GLU A 107 -19.34 -7.85 -25.28
N SER A 108 -19.05 -9.15 -25.38
CA SER A 108 -18.07 -9.66 -26.33
C SER A 108 -18.62 -9.54 -27.76
N SER A 109 -17.74 -9.67 -28.76
CA SER A 109 -18.16 -9.73 -30.17
C SER A 109 -19.12 -10.90 -30.46
N HIS A 110 -19.27 -11.85 -29.53
CA HIS A 110 -20.18 -13.00 -29.59
C HIS A 110 -21.41 -12.85 -28.67
N GLY A 111 -21.60 -11.68 -28.04
CA GLY A 111 -22.76 -11.39 -27.17
C GLY A 111 -22.65 -11.94 -25.74
N GLU A 112 -21.45 -12.33 -25.30
CA GLU A 112 -21.22 -12.80 -23.92
C GLU A 112 -20.94 -11.62 -22.98
N GLU A 113 -21.45 -11.67 -21.75
CA GLU A 113 -21.14 -10.65 -20.75
C GLU A 113 -19.66 -10.70 -20.34
N LEU A 114 -18.97 -9.58 -20.48
CA LEU A 114 -17.59 -9.39 -20.08
C LEU A 114 -17.51 -8.79 -18.68
N HIS A 115 -16.80 -9.48 -17.78
CA HIS A 115 -16.63 -9.04 -16.39
C HIS A 115 -15.40 -8.12 -16.17
N ILE A 116 -14.82 -7.58 -17.23
CA ILE A 116 -13.56 -6.80 -17.18
C ILE A 116 -13.67 -5.61 -16.24
N LEU A 117 -14.79 -4.87 -16.29
CA LEU A 117 -14.97 -3.68 -15.45
C LEU A 117 -15.08 -4.05 -13.96
N LYS A 118 -15.68 -5.21 -13.68
CA LYS A 118 -15.76 -5.78 -12.33
C LYS A 118 -14.38 -6.23 -11.84
N GLU A 119 -13.60 -6.90 -12.68
CA GLU A 119 -12.22 -7.31 -12.37
C GLU A 119 -11.33 -6.09 -12.07
N ILE A 120 -11.36 -5.06 -12.92
CA ILE A 120 -10.60 -3.81 -12.70
C ILE A 120 -11.03 -3.13 -11.40
N THR A 121 -12.32 -3.18 -11.07
CA THR A 121 -12.84 -2.66 -9.79
C THR A 121 -12.32 -3.45 -8.61
N PHE A 122 -12.28 -4.79 -8.70
CA PHE A 122 -11.66 -5.63 -7.67
C PHE A 122 -10.19 -5.31 -7.48
N THR A 123 -9.42 -5.16 -8.57
CA THR A 123 -8.01 -4.77 -8.49
C THR A 123 -7.84 -3.42 -7.80
N ALA A 124 -8.66 -2.42 -8.14
CA ALA A 124 -8.63 -1.11 -7.47
C ALA A 124 -8.95 -1.22 -5.96
N LEU A 125 -9.93 -2.06 -5.59
CA LEU A 125 -10.28 -2.33 -4.21
C LEU A 125 -9.18 -3.06 -3.45
N GLU A 126 -8.50 -4.03 -4.07
CA GLU A 126 -7.38 -4.76 -3.49
C GLU A 126 -6.18 -3.84 -3.23
N VAL A 127 -5.86 -2.96 -4.18
CA VAL A 127 -4.88 -1.88 -3.97
C VAL A 127 -5.27 -1.03 -2.77
N GLY A 128 -6.54 -0.60 -2.69
CA GLY A 128 -7.08 0.11 -1.54
C GLY A 128 -6.95 -0.66 -0.23
N ALA A 129 -7.25 -1.96 -0.24
CA ALA A 129 -7.20 -2.85 0.91
C ALA A 129 -5.78 -3.00 1.46
N ILE A 130 -4.76 -3.13 0.60
CA ILE A 130 -3.34 -3.17 1.01
C ILE A 130 -2.99 -1.90 1.80
N PHE A 131 -3.41 -0.73 1.29
CA PHE A 131 -3.16 0.54 1.99
C PHE A 131 -3.92 0.66 3.30
N VAL A 132 -5.20 0.28 3.33
CA VAL A 132 -6.01 0.30 4.56
C VAL A 132 -5.44 -0.66 5.60
N ALA A 133 -5.04 -1.87 5.21
CA ALA A 133 -4.41 -2.85 6.09
C ALA A 133 -3.11 -2.31 6.71
N SER A 134 -2.27 -1.62 5.92
CA SER A 134 -1.06 -0.96 6.44
C SER A 134 -1.38 0.08 7.52
N ARG A 135 -2.49 0.82 7.39
CA ARG A 135 -2.94 1.80 8.38
C ARG A 135 -3.49 1.14 9.64
N PHE A 136 -4.25 0.06 9.51
CA PHE A 136 -4.74 -0.70 10.66
C PHE A 136 -3.61 -1.31 11.49
N LEU A 137 -2.58 -1.86 10.83
CA LEU A 137 -1.39 -2.38 11.52
C LEU A 137 -0.71 -1.31 12.37
N LYS A 138 -0.62 -0.08 11.86
CA LYS A 138 -0.08 1.06 12.59
C LYS A 138 -0.93 1.42 13.81
N ILE A 139 -2.25 1.46 13.68
CA ILE A 139 -3.18 1.76 14.79
C ILE A 139 -3.09 0.68 15.86
N LEU A 140 -3.13 -0.60 15.45
CA LEU A 140 -3.02 -1.75 16.34
C LEU A 140 -1.70 -1.70 17.14
N ARG A 141 -0.60 -1.34 16.48
CA ARG A 141 0.70 -1.19 17.15
C ARG A 141 0.70 -0.05 18.17
N MET A 142 0.12 1.11 17.85
CA MET A 142 0.00 2.21 18.81
C MET A 142 -0.75 1.75 20.05
N TYR A 143 -1.86 1.03 19.87
CA TYR A 143 -2.65 0.47 20.96
C TYR A 143 -1.86 -0.54 21.83
N ILE A 144 -1.10 -1.44 21.21
CA ILE A 144 -0.24 -2.41 21.94
C ILE A 144 0.88 -1.69 22.71
N THR A 145 1.51 -0.70 22.09
CA THR A 145 2.62 0.05 22.68
C THR A 145 2.16 0.88 23.88
N GLU A 146 0.99 1.48 23.78
CA GLU A 146 0.36 2.26 24.86
C GLU A 146 0.00 1.38 26.06
N ARG A 147 -0.41 0.12 25.84
CA ARG A 147 -0.64 -0.86 26.92
C ARG A 147 0.65 -1.45 27.53
N ALA A 148 1.78 -1.42 26.82
CA ALA A 148 3.06 -1.93 27.33
C ALA A 148 3.77 -0.96 28.28
N GLN A 149 3.58 0.36 28.11
CA GLN A 149 4.20 1.38 28.97
C GLN A 149 3.78 1.35 30.46
N PRO A 150 2.50 1.18 30.85
CA PRO A 150 2.13 1.17 32.27
C PRO A 150 2.74 -0.01 33.04
N VAL A 151 2.97 -1.15 32.38
CA VAL A 151 3.58 -2.34 33.00
C VAL A 151 5.08 -2.13 33.26
N ALA A 152 5.81 -1.57 32.29
CA ALA A 152 7.24 -1.30 32.43
C ALA A 152 7.54 -0.23 33.50
N VAL A 153 6.67 0.78 33.63
CA VAL A 153 6.79 1.84 34.66
C VAL A 153 6.45 1.29 36.05
N ALA A 154 5.43 0.44 36.16
CA ALA A 154 5.08 -0.23 37.42
C ALA A 154 6.18 -1.17 37.92
N GLU A 155 6.84 -1.90 37.02
CA GLU A 155 7.93 -2.82 37.36
C GLU A 155 9.21 -2.07 37.82
N LYS A 156 9.56 -0.96 37.15
CA LYS A 156 10.66 -0.08 37.60
C LYS A 156 10.42 0.50 39.00
N ARG A 157 9.19 0.93 39.31
CA ARG A 157 8.84 1.42 40.66
C ARG A 157 8.98 0.35 41.73
N LYS A 158 8.63 -0.91 41.45
CA LYS A 158 8.81 -2.02 42.41
C LYS A 158 10.29 -2.31 42.69
N ARG A 159 11.14 -2.30 41.66
CA ARG A 159 12.60 -2.54 41.84
C ARG A 159 13.28 -1.41 42.61
N THR A 160 12.88 -0.16 42.39
CA THR A 160 13.46 1.00 43.10
C THR A 160 13.13 0.94 44.60
N LYS A 161 11.87 0.63 44.95
CA LYS A 161 11.47 0.44 46.37
C LYS A 161 12.14 -0.76 47.04
N SER A 162 12.43 -1.83 46.29
CA SER A 162 13.11 -3.01 46.85
C SER A 162 14.61 -2.82 47.05
N ALA A 163 15.23 -1.85 46.38
CA ALA A 163 16.63 -1.48 46.60
C ALA A 163 16.78 -0.57 47.83
N GLU A 164 15.88 0.40 47.99
CA GLU A 164 15.85 1.33 49.12
C GLU A 164 15.62 0.61 50.47
N ASN A 165 14.82 -0.46 50.47
CA ASN A 165 14.52 -1.23 51.67
C ASN A 165 15.59 -2.26 52.07
N LYS A 166 16.71 -2.35 51.34
CA LYS A 166 17.86 -3.22 51.67
C LYS A 166 19.04 -2.46 52.29
N GLU A 167 18.99 -1.14 52.33
CA GLU A 167 20.03 -0.28 52.90
C GLU A 167 19.73 0.18 54.34
N VAL A 168 18.65 -0.33 54.95
CA VAL A 168 18.26 -0.12 56.35
C VAL A 168 18.36 -1.44 57.10
#